data_AF-N4UAL8-F1
#
_entry.id   AF-N4UAL8-F1
#
_cell.length_a   1.000
_cell.length_b   1.000
_cell.length_c   1.000
_cell.angle_alpha   90.00
_cell.angle_beta   90.00
_cell.angle_gamma   90.00
#
_symmetry.space_group_name_H-M   'P 1'
#
loop_
_entity.id
_entity.type
_entity.pdbx_description
1 polymer ?
#
loop_
_entity_poly.entity_id
_entity_poly.type
_entity_poly.pdbx_seq_one_letter_code
_entity_poly.pdbx_strand_id
1 'polypeptide(L)'
;MRHSKKMQVADGDDAMEIYNQSALAKTIEDMLRTKNRPRITKIVSLGLGSLLDAKDQQRRIKQLVVLMAIASHLTLSTSDKSRLRIYAQDPTFTAADETFLQSLDISVLKTPSIANLGEAGRIMDEETLVYSPFLTLETYKLLLSSSQSSDGTVRAPILVSDDFNALRLKWDKRTTERKDVEGLIQGAREYRRRAVSGEGFWTQADRPFPMALYWRNSEPRDVGAARNTIRSESQSSFSRFEHRAIPIHA
;
A
#
# COMPACT_ATOMS: atom_id res chain seq x y z
N MET A 1 23.37 -25.35 -11.43
CA MET A 1 22.83 -23.98 -11.63
C MET A 1 21.92 -23.81 -12.85
N ARG A 2 22.25 -24.28 -14.07
CA ARG A 2 21.38 -24.07 -15.26
C ARG A 2 20.01 -24.76 -15.22
N HIS A 3 19.87 -25.89 -14.53
CA HIS A 3 18.60 -26.63 -14.42
C HIS A 3 17.59 -25.94 -13.49
N SER A 4 18.05 -25.39 -12.35
CA SER A 4 17.18 -24.68 -11.40
C SER A 4 16.53 -23.43 -12.00
N LYS A 5 17.28 -22.69 -12.82
CA LYS A 5 16.78 -21.46 -13.48
C LYS A 5 15.74 -21.75 -14.55
N LYS A 6 15.87 -22.86 -15.32
CA LYS A 6 14.87 -23.26 -16.32
C LYS A 6 13.56 -23.71 -15.68
N MET A 7 13.64 -24.44 -14.57
CA MET A 7 12.46 -24.93 -13.84
C MET A 7 11.65 -23.78 -13.23
N GLN A 8 12.32 -22.77 -12.65
CA GLN A 8 11.65 -21.60 -12.07
C GLN A 8 10.98 -20.70 -13.10
N VAL A 9 11.53 -20.60 -14.32
CA VAL A 9 10.91 -19.84 -15.41
C VAL A 9 9.65 -20.57 -15.90
N ALA A 10 9.71 -21.90 -16.07
CA ALA A 10 8.54 -22.70 -16.45
C ALA A 10 7.42 -22.63 -15.39
N ASP A 11 7.76 -22.81 -14.10
CA ASP A 11 6.77 -22.69 -13.01
C ASP A 11 6.16 -21.28 -12.93
N GLY A 12 6.94 -20.25 -13.28
CA GLY A 12 6.48 -18.86 -13.33
C GLY A 12 5.55 -18.58 -14.51
N ASP A 13 5.85 -19.12 -15.69
CA ASP A 13 5.05 -18.96 -16.91
C ASP A 13 3.68 -19.68 -16.74
N ASP A 14 3.68 -20.90 -16.21
CA ASP A 14 2.46 -21.64 -15.88
C ASP A 14 1.62 -20.90 -14.83
N ALA A 15 2.27 -20.37 -13.78
CA ALA A 15 1.58 -19.58 -12.77
C ALA A 15 1.00 -18.26 -13.34
N MET A 16 1.68 -17.63 -14.30
CA MET A 16 1.17 -16.44 -14.99
C MET A 16 -0.06 -16.76 -15.85
N GLU A 17 -0.08 -17.89 -16.55
CA GLU A 17 -1.25 -18.32 -17.32
C GLU A 17 -2.45 -18.57 -16.39
N ILE A 18 -2.25 -19.32 -15.30
CA ILE A 18 -3.29 -19.56 -14.30
C ILE A 18 -3.78 -18.24 -13.70
N TYR A 19 -2.88 -17.31 -13.39
CA TYR A 19 -3.25 -15.98 -12.91
C TYR A 19 -4.20 -15.29 -13.89
N ASN A 20 -3.83 -15.19 -15.17
CA ASN A 20 -4.62 -14.48 -16.18
C ASN A 20 -6.04 -15.03 -16.37
N GLN A 21 -6.26 -16.31 -16.09
CA GLN A 21 -7.58 -16.96 -16.18
C GLN A 21 -8.40 -16.89 -14.87
N SER A 22 -7.80 -16.40 -13.79
CA SER A 22 -8.39 -16.46 -12.45
C SER A 22 -9.33 -15.28 -12.12
N ALA A 23 -10.20 -15.49 -11.13
CA ALA A 23 -11.01 -14.41 -10.56
C ALA A 23 -10.15 -13.37 -9.81
N LEU A 24 -8.96 -13.79 -9.33
CA LEU A 24 -7.98 -12.91 -8.70
C LEU A 24 -7.50 -11.83 -9.68
N ALA A 25 -7.09 -12.23 -10.89
CA ALA A 25 -6.62 -11.28 -11.90
C ALA A 25 -7.68 -10.24 -12.24
N LYS A 26 -8.91 -10.69 -12.52
CA LYS A 26 -10.04 -9.78 -12.79
C LYS A 26 -10.29 -8.81 -11.64
N THR A 27 -10.23 -9.29 -10.39
CA THR A 27 -10.46 -8.46 -9.21
C THR A 27 -9.36 -7.40 -9.05
N ILE A 28 -8.09 -7.78 -9.23
CA ILE A 28 -6.95 -6.84 -9.16
C ILE A 28 -7.04 -5.82 -10.29
N GLU A 29 -7.31 -6.25 -11.52
CA GLU A 29 -7.46 -5.37 -12.68
C GLU A 29 -8.57 -4.34 -12.45
N ASP A 30 -9.76 -4.79 -12.06
CA ASP A 30 -10.91 -3.91 -11.78
C ASP A 30 -10.58 -2.88 -10.70
N MET A 31 -9.82 -3.28 -9.68
CA MET A 31 -9.39 -2.37 -8.61
C MET A 31 -8.38 -1.35 -9.11
N LEU A 32 -7.38 -1.77 -9.87
CA LEU A 32 -6.34 -0.89 -10.39
C LEU A 32 -6.88 0.08 -11.44
N ARG A 33 -7.92 -0.28 -12.21
CA ARG A 33 -8.58 0.60 -13.20
C ARG A 33 -9.50 1.67 -12.60
N THR A 34 -9.64 1.72 -11.27
CA THR A 34 -10.51 2.71 -10.60
C THR A 34 -10.13 4.14 -11.01
N LYS A 35 -11.15 4.93 -11.41
CA LYS A 35 -10.97 6.35 -11.76
C LYS A 35 -10.43 7.14 -10.57
N ASN A 36 -9.65 8.19 -10.82
CA ASN A 36 -9.04 9.05 -9.80
C ASN A 36 -8.07 8.32 -8.85
N ARG A 37 -7.37 7.29 -9.35
CA ARG A 37 -6.28 6.65 -8.62
C ARG A 37 -5.15 7.64 -8.32
N PRO A 38 -4.57 7.63 -7.10
CA PRO A 38 -3.30 8.28 -6.83
C PRO A 38 -2.24 7.87 -7.85
N ARG A 39 -1.35 8.79 -8.19
CA ARG A 39 -0.22 8.44 -9.04
C ARG A 39 0.65 7.44 -8.28
N ILE A 40 0.96 6.30 -8.90
CA ILE A 40 1.87 5.30 -8.33
C ILE A 40 3.15 5.29 -9.18
N THR A 41 4.27 5.61 -8.55
CA THR A 41 5.60 5.57 -9.18
C THR A 41 6.50 4.48 -8.59
N LYS A 42 6.09 3.89 -7.46
CA LYS A 42 6.82 2.84 -6.75
C LYS A 42 5.89 1.71 -6.32
N ILE A 43 6.40 0.47 -6.40
CA ILE A 43 5.85 -0.66 -5.67
C ILE A 43 6.89 -1.12 -4.65
N VAL A 44 6.47 -1.35 -3.42
CA VAL A 44 7.29 -1.97 -2.37
C VAL A 44 6.64 -3.29 -1.96
N SER A 45 7.29 -4.40 -2.30
CA SER A 45 6.92 -5.73 -1.82
C SER A 45 7.57 -5.99 -0.47
N LEU A 46 6.78 -6.32 0.54
CA LEU A 46 7.25 -6.70 1.86
C LEU A 46 6.93 -8.18 2.09
N GLY A 47 7.91 -8.96 2.55
CA GLY A 47 7.64 -10.31 3.07
C GLY A 47 7.45 -11.41 2.04
N LEU A 48 8.04 -11.29 0.85
CA LEU A 48 7.97 -12.34 -0.19
C LEU A 48 8.69 -13.64 0.27
N GLY A 49 9.72 -13.47 1.08
CA GLY A 49 10.76 -14.39 1.50
C GLY A 49 11.46 -15.17 0.39
N SER A 50 12.40 -16.03 0.77
CA SER A 50 13.30 -16.67 -0.19
C SER A 50 12.54 -17.52 -1.23
N LEU A 51 12.77 -17.22 -2.51
CA LEU A 51 12.16 -17.90 -3.66
C LEU A 51 12.83 -19.24 -3.97
N LEU A 52 13.96 -19.50 -3.32
CA LEU A 52 14.77 -20.70 -3.50
C LEU A 52 14.55 -21.75 -2.39
N ASP A 53 13.87 -21.37 -1.30
CA ASP A 53 13.44 -22.33 -0.29
C ASP A 53 12.34 -23.23 -0.87
N ALA A 54 12.59 -24.53 -0.93
CA ALA A 54 11.64 -25.52 -1.44
C ALA A 54 10.34 -25.52 -0.62
N LYS A 55 10.42 -25.18 0.67
CA LYS A 55 9.24 -25.02 1.51
C LYS A 55 8.51 -23.75 1.07
N ASP A 56 7.27 -23.92 0.62
CA ASP A 56 6.41 -22.84 0.14
C ASP A 56 6.84 -22.15 -1.16
N GLN A 57 7.79 -22.71 -1.91
CA GLN A 57 8.28 -22.16 -3.17
C GLN A 57 7.14 -21.80 -4.13
N GLN A 58 6.19 -22.71 -4.32
CA GLN A 58 5.04 -22.52 -5.21
C GLN A 58 4.19 -21.31 -4.81
N ARG A 59 3.89 -21.15 -3.51
CA ARG A 59 3.17 -19.97 -3.01
C ARG A 59 3.97 -18.70 -3.31
N ARG A 60 5.28 -18.69 -3.05
CA ARG A 60 6.11 -17.49 -3.23
C ARG A 60 6.28 -17.10 -4.70
N ILE A 61 6.40 -18.08 -5.61
CA ILE A 61 6.38 -17.85 -7.06
C ILE A 61 5.04 -17.22 -7.47
N LYS A 62 3.92 -17.76 -6.98
CA LYS A 62 2.59 -17.19 -7.23
C LYS A 62 2.45 -15.77 -6.66
N GLN A 63 2.99 -15.47 -5.48
CA GLN A 63 3.03 -14.11 -4.95
C GLN A 63 3.84 -13.16 -5.85
N LEU A 64 5.00 -13.62 -6.36
CA LEU A 64 5.79 -12.86 -7.31
C LEU A 64 5.03 -12.61 -8.63
N VAL A 65 4.30 -13.61 -9.14
CA VAL A 65 3.43 -13.43 -10.33
C VAL A 65 2.39 -12.34 -10.10
N VAL A 66 1.72 -12.34 -8.95
CA VAL A 66 0.74 -11.29 -8.61
C VAL A 66 1.41 -9.92 -8.54
N LEU A 67 2.60 -9.81 -7.93
CA LEU A 67 3.38 -8.56 -7.89
C LEU A 67 3.70 -8.06 -9.31
N MET A 68 4.19 -8.93 -10.18
CA MET A 68 4.54 -8.59 -11.57
C MET A 68 3.31 -8.19 -12.39
N ALA A 69 2.17 -8.86 -12.18
CA ALA A 69 0.91 -8.50 -12.83
C ALA A 69 0.44 -7.10 -12.41
N ILE A 70 0.49 -6.77 -11.11
CA ILE A 70 0.19 -5.42 -10.60
C ILE A 70 1.11 -4.39 -11.27
N ALA A 71 2.42 -4.67 -11.34
CA ALA A 71 3.40 -3.78 -11.97
C ALA A 71 3.12 -3.55 -13.46
N SER A 72 2.74 -4.60 -14.18
CA SER A 72 2.34 -4.51 -15.59
C SER A 72 1.14 -3.58 -15.78
N HIS A 73 0.07 -3.75 -14.99
CA HIS A 73 -1.11 -2.89 -15.05
C HIS A 73 -0.81 -1.42 -14.73
N LEU A 74 0.06 -1.16 -13.75
CA LEU A 74 0.47 0.20 -13.39
C LEU A 74 1.31 0.86 -14.49
N THR A 75 2.18 0.09 -15.14
CA THR A 75 3.03 0.58 -16.23
C THR A 75 2.20 0.95 -17.46
N LEU A 76 1.25 0.10 -17.87
CA LEU A 76 0.35 0.36 -19.00
C LEU A 76 -0.51 1.62 -18.81
N SER A 77 -0.78 2.00 -17.56
CA SER A 77 -1.60 3.18 -17.24
C SER A 77 -0.83 4.50 -17.30
N THR A 78 0.50 4.47 -17.42
CA THR A 78 1.34 5.67 -17.29
C THR A 78 1.80 6.10 -18.69
N SER A 79 1.21 7.17 -19.23
CA SER A 79 1.56 7.75 -20.54
C SER A 79 2.91 8.48 -20.56
N ASP A 80 3.53 8.67 -19.39
CA ASP A 80 4.77 9.43 -19.22
C ASP A 80 5.97 8.55 -18.89
N LYS A 81 7.15 9.01 -19.31
CA LYS A 81 8.50 8.43 -19.17
C LYS A 81 8.95 8.10 -17.73
N SER A 82 8.08 8.19 -16.71
CA SER A 82 8.41 7.74 -15.35
C SER A 82 8.30 6.22 -15.26
N ARG A 83 9.44 5.54 -15.41
CA ARG A 83 9.56 4.10 -15.17
C ARG A 83 9.14 3.78 -13.73
N LEU A 84 8.09 2.97 -13.59
CA LEU A 84 7.68 2.39 -12.32
C LEU A 84 8.88 1.68 -11.68
N ARG A 85 9.19 1.99 -10.42
CA ARG A 85 10.28 1.34 -9.69
C ARG A 85 9.69 0.26 -8.78
N ILE A 86 10.26 -0.93 -8.83
CA ILE A 86 9.81 -2.07 -8.03
C ILE A 86 10.89 -2.39 -7.02
N TYR A 87 10.49 -2.50 -5.77
CA TYR A 87 11.36 -2.85 -4.66
C TYR A 87 10.82 -4.08 -3.93
N ALA A 88 11.72 -4.87 -3.37
CA ALA A 88 11.37 -5.97 -2.47
C ALA A 88 12.21 -5.92 -1.20
N GLN A 89 11.60 -6.16 -0.05
CA GLN A 89 12.28 -6.28 1.23
C GLN A 89 11.81 -7.54 1.96
N ASP A 90 12.77 -8.38 2.33
CA ASP A 90 12.55 -9.51 3.21
C ASP A 90 13.87 -9.85 3.94
N PRO A 91 13.86 -10.00 5.28
CA PRO A 91 15.08 -10.34 6.02
C PRO A 91 15.62 -11.74 5.71
N THR A 92 14.83 -12.60 5.06
CA THR A 92 15.21 -13.97 4.69
C THR A 92 15.80 -14.08 3.28
N PHE A 93 15.88 -12.98 2.52
CA PHE A 93 16.49 -13.04 1.19
C PHE A 93 17.97 -13.42 1.26
N THR A 94 18.34 -14.33 0.37
CA THR A 94 19.72 -14.73 0.11
C THR A 94 20.30 -13.92 -1.04
N ALA A 95 21.63 -13.94 -1.22
CA ALA A 95 22.28 -13.32 -2.38
C ALA A 95 21.76 -13.86 -3.73
N ALA A 96 21.31 -15.11 -3.76
CA ALA A 96 20.73 -15.72 -4.95
C ALA A 96 19.29 -15.22 -5.21
N ASP A 97 18.49 -14.97 -4.17
CA ASP A 97 17.21 -14.26 -4.30
C ASP A 97 17.42 -12.85 -4.83
N GLU A 98 18.41 -12.12 -4.30
CA GLU A 98 18.75 -10.76 -4.74
C GLU A 98 19.13 -10.73 -6.22
N THR A 99 19.99 -11.64 -6.65
CA THR A 99 20.41 -11.75 -8.05
C THR A 99 19.22 -12.08 -8.97
N PHE A 100 18.33 -12.96 -8.52
CA PHE A 100 17.14 -13.32 -9.28
C PHE A 100 16.17 -12.15 -9.42
N LEU A 101 15.83 -11.49 -8.31
CA LEU A 101 14.94 -10.32 -8.29
C LEU A 101 15.50 -9.16 -9.12
N GLN A 102 16.81 -8.90 -9.05
CA GLN A 102 17.47 -7.90 -9.89
C GLN A 102 17.35 -8.21 -11.38
N SER A 103 17.38 -9.48 -11.77
CA SER A 103 17.17 -9.87 -13.17
C SER A 103 15.74 -9.62 -13.69
N LEU A 104 14.80 -9.34 -12.77
CA LEU A 104 13.43 -8.92 -13.06
C LEU A 104 13.22 -7.41 -12.86
N ASP A 105 14.31 -6.63 -12.77
CA ASP A 105 14.30 -5.19 -12.49
C ASP A 105 13.67 -4.82 -11.13
N ILE A 106 13.76 -5.73 -10.15
CA ILE A 106 13.33 -5.50 -8.77
C ILE A 106 14.55 -5.21 -7.89
N SER A 107 14.58 -4.02 -7.29
CA SER A 107 15.65 -3.62 -6.36
C SER A 107 15.38 -4.19 -4.97
N VAL A 108 16.35 -4.93 -4.41
CA VAL A 108 16.23 -5.44 -3.05
C VAL A 108 16.66 -4.40 -2.02
N LEU A 109 15.78 -4.14 -1.06
CA LEU A 109 15.99 -3.24 0.07
C LEU A 109 16.43 -4.01 1.30
N LYS A 110 17.21 -3.36 2.16
CA LYS A 110 17.76 -3.94 3.38
C LYS A 110 16.92 -3.56 4.60
N THR A 111 16.75 -4.53 5.49
CA THR A 111 16.18 -4.33 6.83
C THR A 111 17.01 -5.09 7.87
N PRO A 112 17.21 -4.53 9.07
CA PRO A 112 17.92 -5.23 10.15
C PRO A 112 17.07 -6.35 10.79
N SER A 113 15.74 -6.31 10.72
CA SER A 113 14.87 -7.34 11.30
C SER A 113 13.40 -7.18 10.88
N ILE A 114 12.55 -8.16 11.22
CA ILE A 114 11.08 -8.08 11.06
C ILE A 114 10.43 -6.96 11.89
N ALA A 115 11.14 -6.47 12.91
CA ALA A 115 10.73 -5.41 13.82
C ALA A 115 11.12 -4.01 13.31
N ASN A 116 11.61 -3.90 12.07
CA ASN A 116 12.05 -2.64 11.49
C ASN A 116 11.72 -2.59 9.99
N LEU A 117 11.16 -1.49 9.51
CA LEU A 117 10.87 -1.32 8.08
C LEU A 117 12.11 -0.99 7.24
N GLY A 118 13.26 -0.74 7.86
CA GLY A 118 14.54 -0.58 7.18
C GLY A 118 14.50 0.50 6.11
N GLU A 119 15.10 0.19 4.96
CA GLU A 119 15.09 1.07 3.80
C GLU A 119 13.69 1.23 3.19
N ALA A 120 12.85 0.19 3.25
CA ALA A 120 11.47 0.30 2.77
C ALA A 120 10.72 1.42 3.49
N GLY A 121 10.87 1.52 4.81
CA GLY A 121 10.26 2.59 5.62
C GLY A 121 10.64 4.00 5.16
N ARG A 122 11.85 4.18 4.62
CA ARG A 122 12.36 5.50 4.19
C ARG A 122 11.92 5.91 2.79
N ILE A 123 11.61 4.93 1.92
CA ILE A 123 11.27 5.21 0.53
C ILE A 123 9.77 5.21 0.25
N MET A 124 8.96 4.62 1.14
CA MET A 124 7.50 4.57 0.96
C MET A 124 6.89 5.95 1.21
N ASP A 125 6.03 6.39 0.30
CA ASP A 125 5.37 7.70 0.33
C ASP A 125 3.98 7.67 -0.35
N GLU A 126 3.42 8.85 -0.61
CA GLU A 126 2.10 9.04 -1.24
C GLU A 126 2.00 8.54 -2.70
N GLU A 127 3.12 8.11 -3.31
CA GLU A 127 3.14 7.52 -4.66
C GLU A 127 3.51 6.03 -4.64
N THR A 128 3.42 5.39 -3.47
CA THR A 128 3.84 4.00 -3.27
C THR A 128 2.66 3.05 -3.11
N LEU A 129 2.60 2.00 -3.93
CA LEU A 129 1.77 0.83 -3.65
C LEU A 129 2.58 -0.17 -2.81
N VAL A 130 2.02 -0.62 -1.69
CA VAL A 130 2.64 -1.67 -0.86
C VAL A 130 1.98 -3.00 -1.14
N TYR A 131 2.78 -4.00 -1.52
CA TYR A 131 2.35 -5.39 -1.68
C TYR A 131 2.88 -6.20 -0.50
N SER A 132 1.99 -6.69 0.35
CA SER A 132 2.36 -7.28 1.65
C SER A 132 1.45 -8.43 2.11
N PRO A 133 1.14 -9.43 1.27
CA PRO A 133 0.46 -10.63 1.75
C PRO A 133 1.41 -11.49 2.61
N PHE A 134 0.86 -12.23 3.59
CA PHE A 134 1.57 -13.12 4.51
C PHE A 134 2.63 -12.49 5.43
N LEU A 135 2.47 -11.22 5.83
CA LEU A 135 3.34 -10.64 6.86
C LEU A 135 3.01 -11.13 8.26
N THR A 136 3.97 -10.98 9.17
CA THR A 136 3.74 -11.14 10.59
C THR A 136 2.88 -9.99 11.13
N LEU A 137 2.17 -10.21 12.23
CA LEU A 137 1.39 -9.16 12.90
C LEU A 137 2.28 -7.98 13.32
N GLU A 138 3.51 -8.26 13.75
CA GLU A 138 4.49 -7.24 14.11
C GLU A 138 4.84 -6.32 12.94
N THR A 139 5.13 -6.88 11.77
CA THR A 139 5.45 -6.07 10.58
C THR A 139 4.22 -5.32 10.07
N TYR A 140 3.01 -5.90 10.14
CA TYR A 140 1.79 -5.15 9.85
C TYR A 140 1.57 -3.97 10.80
N LYS A 141 1.85 -4.14 12.09
CA LYS A 141 1.78 -3.03 13.05
C LYS A 141 2.75 -1.93 12.68
N LEU A 142 3.98 -2.26 12.34
CA LEU A 142 4.95 -1.27 11.90
C LEU A 142 4.45 -0.50 10.68
N LEU A 143 3.96 -1.20 9.65
CA LEU A 143 3.43 -0.60 8.42
C LEU A 143 2.29 0.40 8.71
N LEU A 144 1.37 0.05 9.62
CA LEU A 144 0.19 0.87 9.93
C LEU A 144 0.44 1.92 11.04
N SER A 145 1.35 1.67 11.98
CA SER A 145 1.73 2.65 13.01
C SER A 145 2.67 3.71 12.46
N SER A 146 3.53 3.33 11.50
CA SER A 146 4.31 4.28 10.71
C SER A 146 3.46 5.10 9.74
N SER A 147 2.13 5.04 9.78
CA SER A 147 1.24 6.00 9.11
C SER A 147 0.71 7.11 10.05
N GLN A 148 1.00 7.02 11.36
CA GLN A 148 0.42 7.88 12.42
C GLN A 148 1.41 8.82 13.14
N SER A 149 2.72 8.72 12.95
CA SER A 149 3.71 9.63 13.54
C SER A 149 3.92 10.92 12.71
N SER A 150 4.16 12.05 13.38
CA SER A 150 4.43 13.35 12.76
C SER A 150 5.83 13.46 12.12
N ASP A 151 6.62 12.39 12.14
CA ASP A 151 8.07 12.40 11.84
C ASP A 151 8.45 11.70 10.51
N GLY A 152 7.57 11.78 9.50
CA GLY A 152 7.85 11.23 8.15
C GLY A 152 7.26 9.84 7.89
N THR A 153 5.93 9.75 7.99
CA THR A 153 5.15 8.52 7.92
C THR A 153 5.13 7.86 6.52
N VAL A 154 5.16 6.52 6.51
CA VAL A 154 4.83 5.64 5.39
C VAL A 154 3.35 5.87 5.03
N ARG A 155 3.10 6.73 4.04
CA ARG A 155 1.75 7.12 3.60
C ARG A 155 1.38 6.48 2.27
N ALA A 156 1.51 5.16 2.19
CA ALA A 156 1.16 4.44 0.97
C ALA A 156 -0.36 4.59 0.68
N PRO A 157 -0.76 5.16 -0.47
CA PRO A 157 -2.17 5.31 -0.83
C PRO A 157 -2.88 3.96 -1.07
N ILE A 158 -2.13 2.92 -1.41
CA ILE A 158 -2.67 1.60 -1.78
C ILE A 158 -1.87 0.51 -1.07
N LEU A 159 -2.58 -0.37 -0.36
CA LEU A 159 -2.02 -1.61 0.18
C LEU A 159 -2.73 -2.81 -0.46
N VAL A 160 -1.97 -3.80 -0.90
CA VAL A 160 -2.46 -5.12 -1.31
C VAL A 160 -1.91 -6.11 -0.29
N SER A 161 -2.75 -6.61 0.61
CA SER A 161 -2.33 -7.28 1.84
C SER A 161 -3.25 -8.46 2.16
N ASP A 162 -2.88 -9.24 3.19
CA ASP A 162 -3.83 -10.09 3.90
C ASP A 162 -5.03 -9.26 4.34
N ASP A 163 -6.21 -9.88 4.30
CA ASP A 163 -7.42 -9.28 4.82
C ASP A 163 -7.38 -9.25 6.36
N PHE A 164 -7.11 -8.07 6.91
CA PHE A 164 -7.08 -7.84 8.34
C PHE A 164 -8.39 -8.23 9.05
N ASN A 165 -9.54 -8.18 8.35
CA ASN A 165 -10.79 -8.67 8.94
C ASN A 165 -10.83 -10.19 9.01
N ALA A 166 -10.27 -10.89 8.02
CA ALA A 166 -10.15 -12.34 8.06
C ALA A 166 -9.14 -12.81 9.11
N LEU A 167 -8.11 -12.00 9.43
CA LEU A 167 -7.15 -12.29 10.51
C LEU A 167 -7.87 -12.54 11.85
N ARG A 168 -9.03 -11.90 12.08
CA ARG A 168 -9.85 -12.15 13.27
C ARG A 168 -10.26 -13.62 13.46
N LEU A 169 -10.36 -14.38 12.38
CA LEU A 169 -10.79 -15.78 12.44
C LEU A 169 -9.66 -16.73 12.84
N LYS A 170 -8.40 -16.29 12.76
CA LYS A 170 -7.22 -17.11 13.08
C LYS A 170 -6.93 -17.24 14.58
N TRP A 171 -7.32 -16.26 15.39
CA TRP A 171 -6.97 -16.21 16.82
C TRP A 171 -8.21 -16.11 17.71
N ASP A 172 -8.17 -16.86 18.82
CA ASP A 172 -9.20 -16.82 19.86
C ASP A 172 -9.32 -15.41 20.46
N LYS A 173 -10.52 -15.03 20.90
CA LYS A 173 -10.83 -13.68 21.38
C LYS A 173 -10.00 -13.25 22.60
N ARG A 174 -9.45 -14.19 23.36
CA ARG A 174 -8.74 -13.92 24.63
C ARG A 174 -7.23 -13.78 24.48
N THR A 175 -6.67 -13.98 23.29
CA THR A 175 -5.21 -13.96 23.10
C THR A 175 -4.68 -12.54 22.88
N THR A 176 -3.36 -12.37 23.05
CA THR A 176 -2.67 -11.10 22.75
C THR A 176 -2.67 -10.80 21.25
N GLU A 177 -2.53 -11.83 20.40
CA GLU A 177 -2.60 -11.71 18.94
C GLU A 177 -3.96 -11.18 18.48
N ARG A 178 -5.04 -11.53 19.19
CA ARG A 178 -6.35 -10.96 18.91
C ARG A 178 -6.35 -9.44 19.09
N LYS A 179 -5.80 -8.95 20.20
CA LYS A 179 -5.72 -7.49 20.47
C LYS A 179 -4.87 -6.81 19.40
N ASP A 180 -3.80 -7.47 18.98
CA ASP A 180 -2.92 -7.00 17.91
C ASP A 180 -3.67 -6.86 16.58
N VAL A 181 -4.43 -7.88 16.17
CA VAL A 181 -5.28 -7.83 14.97
C VAL A 181 -6.33 -6.73 15.06
N GLU A 182 -6.93 -6.51 16.24
CA GLU A 182 -7.88 -5.42 16.43
C GLU A 182 -7.21 -4.04 16.30
N GLY A 183 -5.99 -3.90 16.79
CA GLY A 183 -5.12 -2.74 16.53
C GLY A 183 -4.84 -2.54 15.04
N LEU A 184 -4.57 -3.61 14.28
CA LEU A 184 -4.37 -3.53 12.82
C LEU A 184 -5.63 -3.03 12.10
N ILE A 185 -6.80 -3.59 12.44
CA ILE A 185 -8.07 -3.17 11.85
C ILE A 185 -8.35 -1.70 12.18
N GLN A 186 -8.04 -1.28 13.41
CA GLN A 186 -8.14 0.12 13.82
C GLN A 186 -7.21 1.02 13.01
N GLY A 187 -5.94 0.63 12.85
CA GLY A 187 -4.94 1.39 12.08
C GLY A 187 -5.30 1.51 10.60
N ALA A 188 -5.96 0.49 10.05
CA ALA A 188 -6.40 0.48 8.65
C ALA A 188 -7.73 1.24 8.39
N ARG A 189 -8.33 1.91 9.38
CA ARG A 189 -9.63 2.60 9.23
C ARG A 189 -9.63 3.73 8.20
N GLU A 190 -8.48 4.34 7.94
CA GLU A 190 -8.33 5.36 6.92
C GLU A 190 -8.38 4.82 5.48
N TYR A 191 -8.36 3.49 5.34
CA TYR A 191 -8.46 2.81 4.07
C TYR A 191 -9.86 2.25 3.83
N ARG A 192 -10.38 2.51 2.63
CA ARG A 192 -11.47 1.74 2.06
C ARG A 192 -10.98 0.36 1.68
N ARG A 193 -11.47 -0.65 2.39
CA ARG A 193 -11.20 -2.07 2.10
C ARG A 193 -12.08 -2.58 0.96
N ARG A 194 -11.50 -3.39 0.07
CA ARG A 194 -12.22 -4.26 -0.87
C ARG A 194 -11.60 -5.66 -0.84
N ALA A 195 -12.41 -6.67 -0.59
CA ALA A 195 -11.95 -8.07 -0.58
C ALA A 195 -11.45 -8.48 -1.97
N VAL A 196 -10.40 -9.28 -2.02
CA VAL A 196 -9.84 -9.82 -3.26
C VAL A 196 -10.22 -11.30 -3.34
N SER A 197 -10.81 -11.73 -4.47
CA SER A 197 -11.07 -13.16 -4.68
C SER A 197 -9.76 -13.91 -4.92
N GLY A 198 -9.56 -15.02 -4.22
CA GLY A 198 -8.44 -15.93 -4.47
C GLY A 198 -8.79 -17.10 -5.41
N GLU A 199 -10.03 -17.14 -5.89
CA GLU A 199 -10.57 -18.26 -6.65
C GLU A 199 -9.88 -18.43 -8.01
N GLY A 200 -9.62 -19.68 -8.39
CA GLY A 200 -9.00 -20.05 -9.66
C GLY A 200 -7.48 -19.84 -9.72
N PHE A 201 -6.84 -19.35 -8.65
CA PHE A 201 -5.38 -19.13 -8.63
C PHE A 201 -4.68 -19.89 -7.50
N TRP A 202 -5.17 -19.75 -6.27
CA TRP A 202 -4.60 -20.43 -5.12
C TRP A 202 -5.14 -21.86 -4.98
N THR A 203 -4.26 -22.79 -4.62
CA THR A 203 -4.59 -24.19 -4.30
C THR A 203 -4.50 -24.41 -2.79
N GLN A 204 -5.00 -25.54 -2.29
CA GLN A 204 -4.84 -25.89 -0.87
C GLN A 204 -3.37 -26.02 -0.45
N ALA A 205 -2.50 -26.52 -1.35
CA ALA A 205 -1.06 -26.66 -1.10
C ALA A 205 -0.37 -25.30 -0.87
N ASP A 206 -0.90 -24.23 -1.48
CA ASP A 206 -0.39 -22.87 -1.28
C ASP A 206 -0.70 -22.35 0.13
N ARG A 207 -1.64 -22.97 0.86
CA ARG A 207 -2.14 -22.51 2.17
C ARG A 207 -2.57 -21.04 2.11
N PRO A 208 -3.51 -20.69 1.21
CA PRO A 208 -3.87 -19.31 0.97
C PRO A 208 -4.48 -18.67 2.21
N PHE A 209 -4.31 -17.35 2.29
CA PHE A 209 -5.03 -16.54 3.23
C PHE A 209 -5.87 -15.50 2.47
N PRO A 210 -7.09 -15.16 2.94
CA PRO A 210 -7.89 -14.13 2.29
C PRO A 210 -7.10 -12.83 2.15
N MET A 211 -7.18 -12.22 0.97
CA MET A 211 -6.51 -10.97 0.65
C MET A 211 -7.52 -9.82 0.55
N ALA A 212 -7.03 -8.61 0.75
CA ALA A 212 -7.79 -7.39 0.50
C ALA A 212 -6.91 -6.31 -0.08
N LEU A 213 -7.54 -5.44 -0.88
CA LEU A 213 -6.98 -4.17 -1.28
C LEU A 213 -7.52 -3.08 -0.36
N TYR A 214 -6.62 -2.22 0.09
CA TYR A 214 -6.88 -1.10 0.96
C TYR A 214 -6.52 0.17 0.22
N TRP A 215 -7.48 1.08 0.11
CA TRP A 215 -7.29 2.35 -0.56
C TRP A 215 -7.48 3.50 0.40
N ARG A 216 -6.46 4.32 0.61
CA ARG A 216 -6.56 5.43 1.54
C ARG A 216 -7.53 6.47 1.00
N ASN A 217 -8.47 6.91 1.83
CA ASN A 217 -9.31 8.04 1.47
C ASN A 217 -8.40 9.26 1.30
N SER A 218 -8.37 9.83 0.10
CA SER A 218 -7.75 11.15 -0.07
C SER A 218 -8.58 12.14 0.73
N GLU A 219 -8.02 12.71 1.80
CA GLU A 219 -8.61 13.94 2.33
C GLU A 219 -8.65 14.98 1.19
N PRO A 220 -9.71 15.80 1.10
CA PRO A 220 -9.68 16.94 0.21
C PRO A 220 -8.41 17.72 0.54
N ARG A 221 -7.48 17.82 -0.42
CA ARG A 221 -6.43 18.82 -0.31
C ARG A 221 -7.16 20.15 -0.20
N ASP A 222 -7.02 20.85 0.92
CA ASP A 222 -7.47 22.23 1.08
C ASP A 222 -6.69 23.10 0.09
N VAL A 223 -7.10 23.07 -1.17
CA VAL A 223 -6.70 24.04 -2.19
C VAL A 223 -7.60 25.25 -1.99
N GLY A 224 -7.45 25.96 -0.86
CA GLY A 224 -8.46 26.92 -0.44
C GLY A 224 -8.13 27.83 0.73
N ALA A 225 -6.87 28.15 1.01
CA ALA A 225 -6.53 29.20 1.99
C ALA A 225 -5.33 30.06 1.55
N ALA A 226 -5.28 30.42 0.26
CA ALA A 226 -4.35 31.42 -0.23
C ALA A 226 -5.03 32.26 -1.31
N ARG A 227 -6.02 33.07 -0.92
CA ARG A 227 -6.48 34.22 -1.72
C ARG A 227 -7.17 35.26 -0.84
N ASN A 228 -6.59 36.46 -0.88
CA ASN A 228 -7.12 37.76 -0.45
C ASN A 228 -7.02 38.13 1.04
N THR A 229 -5.80 38.46 1.47
CA THR A 229 -5.60 39.53 2.46
C THR A 229 -4.95 40.72 1.76
N ILE A 230 -5.79 41.56 1.13
CA ILE A 230 -5.41 42.90 0.69
C ILE A 230 -6.52 43.86 1.13
N ARG A 231 -6.10 44.85 1.94
CA ARG A 231 -6.79 46.08 2.41
C ARG A 231 -7.87 45.89 3.50
N SER A 232 -7.95 46.71 4.53
CA SER A 232 -7.47 48.10 4.69
C SER A 232 -7.19 48.42 6.16
N GLU A 233 -6.05 49.06 6.41
CA GLU A 233 -5.88 49.97 7.54
C GLU A 233 -6.94 51.07 7.43
N SER A 234 -7.75 51.24 8.48
CA SER A 234 -8.40 52.52 8.75
C SER A 234 -8.47 52.71 10.25
N GLN A 235 -7.70 53.70 10.69
CA GLN A 235 -7.53 54.16 12.06
C GLN A 235 -8.87 54.50 12.71
N SER A 236 -9.00 54.09 13.98
CA SER A 236 -9.99 54.59 14.92
C SER A 236 -9.72 56.05 15.26
N SER A 237 -10.71 56.92 15.14
CA SER A 237 -10.71 58.25 15.77
C SER A 237 -12.12 58.64 16.21
N PHE A 238 -12.27 58.73 17.53
CA PHE A 238 -13.04 59.71 18.30
C PHE A 238 -14.52 60.03 17.95
N SER A 239 -15.37 59.47 18.81
CA SER A 239 -16.45 60.08 19.60
C SER A 239 -16.77 61.59 19.47
N ARG A 240 -18.09 61.87 19.62
CA ARG A 240 -18.84 63.12 19.91
C ARG A 240 -19.16 64.04 18.74
N PHE A 241 -20.47 64.21 18.48
CA PHE A 241 -21.22 65.49 18.52
C PHE A 241 -22.71 65.13 18.26
N GLU A 242 -23.51 65.06 19.32
CA GLU A 242 -24.52 66.04 19.71
C GLU A 242 -25.74 66.14 18.79
N HIS A 243 -26.85 65.62 19.31
CA HIS A 243 -28.21 66.01 18.98
C HIS A 243 -28.40 67.51 19.22
N ARG A 244 -28.84 68.26 18.20
CA ARG A 244 -29.66 69.46 18.39
C ARG A 244 -30.53 69.77 17.17
N ALA A 245 -31.84 69.70 17.42
CA ALA A 245 -32.93 70.57 16.98
C ALA A 245 -33.11 70.89 15.48
N ILE A 246 -34.25 70.42 14.94
CA ILE A 246 -35.07 71.22 14.01
C ILE A 246 -36.53 71.06 14.44
N PRO A 247 -37.19 72.09 14.98
CA PRO A 247 -38.64 72.22 14.95
C PRO A 247 -39.03 73.22 13.86
N ILE A 248 -39.88 72.81 12.91
CA ILE A 248 -40.64 73.76 12.08
C ILE A 248 -42.09 73.27 11.99
N HIS A 249 -42.96 74.16 12.47
CA HIS A 249 -44.42 74.29 12.49
C HIS A 249 -45.28 73.54 11.46
N ALA A 250 -46.39 72.97 11.96
CA ALA A 250 -47.74 73.55 11.84
C ALA A 250 -48.57 73.17 13.08
#